data_AF-A0A6F9DJM9-F1
#
_entry.id   AF-A0A6F9DJM9-F1
#
_cell.length_a   1.000
_cell.length_b   1.000
_cell.length_c   1.000
_cell.angle_alpha   90.00
_cell.angle_beta   90.00
_cell.angle_gamma   90.00
#
_symmetry.space_group_name_H-M   'P 1'
#
loop_
_entity.id
_entity.type
_entity.pdbx_description
1 polymer ?
#
loop_
_entity_poly.entity_id
_entity_poly.type
_entity_poly.pdbx_seq_one_letter_code
_entity_poly.pdbx_strand_id
1 'polypeptide(L)'
;MTSGNETPEIVEIVNDEYMLGSGNSDTEITIEYIPTKHDDSIPYFAGQDLIQWYSTIEEAKHAIELYQISTHTKFIKLNNHKYGEDLTKSRIRWDSVTRVPYIMLRSLNLECQHAKDRNKESNEMRRKRSVGPYQVNGEQKERKRYHCNKGSKKGNCKATINIIEVLRFPQYRTDDLAKPSRTTTSRLIRKSLQKGDHAVYKEFMVRVMFPPLEAHSGHNFGEVTEAQKYILQISELASDIKKVSTVVTSTDLLREVCGNLARIMERLNTECDTTGCTELAEFVKKYPVNQSSGSSSAKRVKKQIEILSESDENLNMQMKDTLYMLQDRKATIVVTTDQEVENQQLQT
;
A
#
# COMPACT_ATOMS: atom_id res chain seq x y z
N MET A 1 44.50 -12.50 -48.27
CA MET A 1 44.06 -12.57 -49.68
C MET A 1 43.90 -14.04 -49.99
N THR A 2 42.73 -14.66 -50.15
CA THR A 2 41.39 -14.25 -50.57
C THR A 2 40.34 -14.94 -49.70
N SER A 3 39.29 -14.20 -49.37
CA SER A 3 38.11 -14.60 -48.61
C SER A 3 37.11 -15.34 -49.49
N GLY A 4 36.70 -16.54 -49.11
CA GLY A 4 35.56 -17.25 -49.69
C GLY A 4 34.28 -16.86 -48.96
N ASN A 5 33.41 -16.10 -49.65
CA ASN A 5 32.05 -15.81 -49.23
C ASN A 5 31.14 -16.95 -49.71
N GLU A 6 30.59 -17.73 -48.79
CA GLU A 6 29.45 -18.61 -49.06
C GLU A 6 28.18 -17.92 -48.60
N THR A 7 27.27 -17.69 -49.54
CA THR A 7 25.92 -17.18 -49.31
C THR A 7 24.99 -18.38 -49.15
N PRO A 8 24.09 -18.41 -48.15
CA PRO A 8 23.07 -19.44 -48.08
C PRO A 8 21.86 -19.07 -48.96
N GLU A 9 21.48 -20.08 -49.72
CA GLU A 9 20.40 -20.23 -50.69
C GLU A 9 19.01 -19.92 -50.09
N ILE A 10 18.23 -19.11 -50.81
CA ILE A 10 16.83 -18.80 -50.50
C ILE A 10 15.98 -19.95 -51.04
N VAL A 11 15.28 -20.66 -50.15
CA VAL A 11 14.27 -21.65 -50.53
C VAL A 11 12.93 -20.95 -50.64
N GLU A 12 12.48 -20.72 -51.87
CA GLU A 12 11.09 -20.39 -52.18
C GLU A 12 10.21 -21.64 -51.99
N ILE A 13 9.22 -21.56 -51.09
CA ILE A 13 8.13 -22.54 -51.04
C ILE A 13 6.94 -21.91 -51.75
N VAL A 14 6.65 -22.45 -52.93
CA VAL A 14 5.53 -22.09 -53.80
C VAL A 14 4.49 -23.21 -53.74
N ASN A 15 3.25 -22.78 -53.49
CA ASN A 15 1.94 -23.40 -53.74
C ASN A 15 1.52 -24.66 -52.95
N ASP A 16 0.33 -24.59 -52.33
CA ASP A 16 -0.83 -25.13 -53.03
C ASP A 16 -2.16 -24.52 -52.57
N GLU A 17 -2.94 -24.19 -53.59
CA GLU A 17 -4.24 -23.59 -53.64
C GLU A 17 -5.29 -24.72 -53.60
N TYR A 18 -6.22 -24.72 -52.65
CA TYR A 18 -7.43 -25.54 -52.73
C TYR A 18 -8.64 -24.69 -52.41
N MET A 19 -9.42 -24.43 -53.46
CA MET A 19 -10.77 -23.88 -53.42
C MET A 19 -11.82 -25.01 -53.46
N LEU A 20 -12.98 -24.69 -52.86
CA LEU A 20 -14.33 -25.25 -53.02
C LEU A 20 -14.85 -26.18 -51.90
N GLY A 21 -15.87 -25.68 -51.20
CA GLY A 21 -16.68 -26.43 -50.24
C GLY A 21 -17.70 -25.56 -49.51
N SER A 22 -18.76 -25.18 -50.23
CA SER A 22 -19.92 -24.38 -49.83
C SER A 22 -20.72 -24.88 -48.61
N GLY A 23 -21.19 -23.92 -47.79
CA GLY A 23 -22.57 -23.91 -47.28
C GLY A 23 -22.81 -24.38 -45.84
N ASN A 24 -22.82 -23.42 -44.90
CA ASN A 24 -23.90 -23.27 -43.91
C ASN A 24 -23.78 -21.87 -43.28
N SER A 25 -24.78 -21.04 -43.57
CA SER A 25 -24.92 -19.68 -43.06
C SER A 25 -25.53 -19.73 -41.66
N ASP A 26 -24.71 -19.96 -40.65
CA ASP A 26 -25.01 -19.51 -39.30
C ASP A 26 -24.43 -18.09 -39.17
N THR A 27 -25.31 -17.09 -39.19
CA THR A 27 -24.96 -15.72 -38.84
C THR A 27 -24.52 -15.68 -37.38
N GLU A 28 -23.22 -15.86 -37.15
CA GLU A 28 -22.57 -15.41 -35.92
C GLU A 28 -22.69 -13.89 -35.86
N ILE A 29 -23.42 -13.40 -34.86
CA ILE A 29 -23.38 -12.01 -34.46
C ILE A 29 -22.00 -11.79 -33.85
N THR A 30 -21.07 -11.29 -34.66
CA THR A 30 -19.80 -10.73 -34.18
C THR A 30 -20.15 -9.46 -33.43
N ILE A 31 -20.27 -9.56 -32.09
CA ILE A 31 -20.22 -8.40 -31.22
C ILE A 31 -18.76 -7.94 -31.26
N GLU A 32 -18.42 -7.03 -32.17
CA GLU A 32 -17.18 -6.27 -32.06
C GLU A 32 -17.26 -5.49 -30.75
N TYR A 33 -16.51 -5.98 -29.76
CA TYR A 33 -16.24 -5.23 -28.55
C TYR A 33 -15.40 -4.02 -28.94
N ILE A 34 -16.07 -2.90 -29.17
CA ILE A 34 -15.44 -1.59 -29.23
C ILE A 34 -15.00 -1.28 -27.80
N PRO A 35 -13.69 -1.20 -27.50
CA PRO A 35 -13.25 -0.77 -26.18
C PRO A 35 -13.74 0.67 -26.02
N THR A 36 -14.74 0.86 -25.17
CA THR A 36 -15.07 2.18 -24.65
C THR A 36 -13.79 2.76 -24.08
N LYS A 37 -13.40 3.94 -24.57
CA LYS A 37 -12.32 4.73 -23.98
C LYS A 37 -12.73 5.03 -22.53
N HIS A 38 -12.37 4.12 -21.64
CA HIS A 38 -12.57 4.24 -20.23
C HIS A 38 -11.53 5.22 -19.69
N ASP A 39 -12.02 6.14 -18.89
CA ASP A 39 -11.25 7.18 -18.24
C ASP A 39 -10.09 6.57 -17.44
N ASP A 40 -8.85 6.96 -17.75
CA ASP A 40 -7.60 6.44 -17.18
C ASP A 40 -7.36 6.88 -15.71
N SER A 41 -8.40 7.34 -15.00
CA SER A 41 -8.23 8.04 -13.72
C SER A 41 -8.31 7.16 -12.49
N ILE A 42 -8.93 5.97 -12.54
CA ILE A 42 -8.97 5.03 -11.41
C ILE A 42 -8.91 3.58 -11.93
N PRO A 43 -7.94 2.75 -11.47
CA PRO A 43 -7.94 1.33 -11.83
C PRO A 43 -9.22 0.69 -11.27
N TYR A 44 -10.15 0.40 -12.18
CA TYR A 44 -11.38 -0.30 -11.86
C TYR A 44 -11.03 -1.72 -11.40
N PHE A 45 -11.12 -1.97 -10.09
CA PHE A 45 -10.81 -3.27 -9.49
C PHE A 45 -11.93 -4.32 -9.66
N ALA A 46 -13.00 -4.00 -10.39
CA ALA A 46 -14.13 -4.91 -10.56
C ALA A 46 -13.91 -5.82 -11.77
N GLY A 47 -13.56 -7.07 -11.49
CA GLY A 47 -13.64 -8.17 -12.44
C GLY A 47 -12.45 -8.30 -13.38
N GLN A 48 -11.40 -8.98 -12.93
CA GLN A 48 -10.91 -10.25 -13.51
C GLN A 48 -9.43 -10.52 -13.22
N ASP A 49 -8.62 -9.51 -12.91
CA ASP A 49 -7.24 -9.74 -12.48
C ASP A 49 -7.02 -9.34 -11.02
N LEU A 50 -7.23 -10.32 -10.14
CA LEU A 50 -6.90 -10.21 -8.70
C LEU A 50 -5.39 -10.06 -8.47
N ILE A 51 -4.56 -10.33 -9.47
CA ILE A 51 -3.10 -10.37 -9.34
C ILE A 51 -2.50 -9.22 -10.14
N GLN A 52 -1.82 -8.31 -9.46
CA GLN A 52 -1.08 -7.20 -10.08
C GLN A 52 0.42 -7.30 -9.76
N TRP A 53 1.24 -6.80 -10.67
CA TRP A 53 2.69 -6.78 -10.57
C TRP A 53 3.20 -5.34 -10.52
N TYR A 54 4.11 -5.06 -9.60
CA TYR A 54 4.73 -3.75 -9.42
C TYR A 54 6.25 -3.89 -9.43
N SER A 55 6.93 -2.82 -9.84
CA SER A 55 8.40 -2.80 -9.91
C SER A 55 9.03 -2.56 -8.53
N THR A 56 8.30 -1.89 -7.63
CA THR A 56 8.76 -1.55 -6.28
C THR A 56 7.72 -1.87 -5.20
N ILE A 57 8.18 -1.94 -3.95
CA ILE A 57 7.28 -2.15 -2.80
C ILE A 57 6.48 -0.89 -2.48
N GLU A 58 6.98 0.29 -2.82
CA GLU A 58 6.32 1.58 -2.69
C GLU A 58 5.11 1.67 -3.62
N GLU A 59 5.26 1.28 -4.89
CA GLU A 59 4.15 1.19 -5.85
C GLU A 59 3.07 0.22 -5.38
N ALA A 60 3.48 -0.97 -4.92
CA ALA A 60 2.55 -1.96 -4.37
C ALA A 60 1.80 -1.42 -3.14
N LYS A 61 2.48 -0.73 -2.22
CA LYS A 61 1.85 -0.09 -1.06
C LYS A 61 0.84 0.98 -1.48
N HIS A 62 1.19 1.80 -2.47
CA HIS A 62 0.29 2.82 -2.97
C HIS A 62 -0.96 2.22 -3.61
N ALA A 63 -0.82 1.16 -4.42
CA ALA A 63 -1.95 0.45 -4.99
C ALA A 63 -2.85 -0.19 -3.90
N ILE A 64 -2.26 -0.71 -2.82
CA ILE A 64 -3.01 -1.21 -1.67
C ILE A 64 -3.78 -0.09 -0.96
N GLU A 65 -3.17 1.09 -0.81
CA GLU A 65 -3.82 2.27 -0.25
C GLU A 65 -5.03 2.69 -1.11
N LEU A 66 -4.87 2.75 -2.44
CA LEU A 66 -5.97 3.02 -3.36
C LEU A 66 -7.07 1.96 -3.29
N TYR A 67 -6.71 0.67 -3.19
CA TYR A 67 -7.67 -0.41 -3.00
C TYR A 67 -8.45 -0.25 -1.69
N GLN A 68 -7.76 0.08 -0.59
CA GLN A 68 -8.37 0.31 0.71
C GLN A 68 -9.35 1.49 0.70
N ILE A 69 -8.98 2.59 0.04
CA ILE A 69 -9.82 3.77 -0.10
C ILE A 69 -11.05 3.43 -0.94
N SER A 70 -10.86 2.85 -2.14
CA SER A 70 -11.97 2.53 -3.06
C SER A 70 -12.94 1.48 -2.52
N THR A 71 -12.48 0.53 -1.71
CA THR A 71 -13.34 -0.51 -1.13
C THR A 71 -13.88 -0.16 0.26
N HIS A 72 -13.47 0.99 0.83
CA HIS A 72 -13.77 1.39 2.22
C HIS A 72 -13.35 0.32 3.23
N THR A 73 -12.20 -0.28 2.99
CA THR A 73 -11.64 -1.33 3.85
C THR A 73 -10.32 -0.91 4.44
N LYS A 74 -9.99 -1.51 5.59
CA LYS A 74 -8.66 -1.39 6.17
C LYS A 74 -8.05 -2.77 6.27
N PHE A 75 -6.80 -2.90 5.86
CA PHE A 75 -6.05 -4.14 6.04
C PHE A 75 -4.98 -3.96 7.12
N ILE A 76 -4.82 -4.99 7.93
CA ILE A 76 -3.88 -5.05 9.04
C ILE A 76 -2.87 -6.15 8.72
N LYS A 77 -1.61 -5.87 8.98
CA LYS A 77 -0.54 -6.86 8.81
C LYS A 77 -0.75 -8.05 9.75
N LEU A 78 -0.87 -9.23 9.17
CA LEU A 78 -1.03 -10.47 9.92
C LEU A 78 0.33 -11.10 10.22
N ASN A 79 0.96 -11.64 9.18
CA ASN A 79 2.18 -12.43 9.29
C ASN A 79 3.15 -12.04 8.19
N ASN A 80 4.43 -12.12 8.53
CA ASN A 80 5.53 -11.94 7.59
C ASN A 80 6.31 -13.24 7.53
N HIS A 81 6.32 -13.89 6.37
CA HIS A 81 7.15 -15.06 6.12
C HIS A 81 8.33 -14.63 5.25
N LYS A 82 9.54 -14.73 5.80
CA LYS A 82 10.77 -14.61 5.02
C LYS A 82 11.10 -15.97 4.43
N TYR A 83 11.29 -16.05 3.11
CA TYR A 83 11.89 -17.24 2.52
C TYR A 83 13.39 -17.24 2.81
N GLY A 84 14.03 -18.41 2.80
CA GLY A 84 15.44 -18.54 3.16
C GLY A 84 16.32 -17.57 2.37
N GLU A 85 17.32 -16.99 3.05
CA GLU A 85 18.22 -15.98 2.48
C GLU A 85 19.09 -16.55 1.35
N ASP A 86 19.28 -17.87 1.34
CA ASP A 86 20.05 -18.59 0.32
C ASP A 86 19.23 -18.80 -0.97
N LEU A 87 19.47 -17.93 -1.95
CA LEU A 87 18.86 -18.01 -3.29
C LEU A 87 19.20 -19.32 -4.02
N THR A 88 20.33 -19.95 -3.71
CA THR A 88 20.78 -21.18 -4.39
C THR A 88 19.95 -22.40 -4.00
N LYS A 89 19.43 -22.42 -2.77
CA LYS A 89 18.56 -23.48 -2.23
C LYS A 89 17.07 -23.20 -2.44
N SER A 90 16.74 -21.96 -2.81
CA SER A 90 15.36 -21.53 -2.97
C SER A 90 14.64 -22.28 -4.10
N ARG A 91 13.33 -22.49 -3.91
CA ARG A 91 12.48 -23.15 -4.91
C ARG A 91 12.19 -22.18 -6.05
N ILE A 92 12.67 -22.53 -7.24
CA ILE A 92 12.34 -21.83 -8.49
C ILE A 92 10.90 -22.18 -8.89
N ARG A 93 10.08 -21.15 -9.04
CA ARG A 93 8.69 -21.20 -9.50
C ARG A 93 8.60 -20.61 -10.90
N TRP A 94 7.45 -20.77 -11.53
CA TRP A 94 7.23 -20.40 -12.92
C TRP A 94 5.92 -19.64 -13.01
N ASP A 95 5.96 -18.50 -13.70
CA ASP A 95 4.76 -17.77 -14.05
C ASP A 95 4.08 -18.48 -15.24
N SER A 96 2.79 -18.81 -15.10
CA SER A 96 2.03 -19.50 -16.14
C SER A 96 1.80 -18.63 -17.38
N VAL A 97 1.75 -17.31 -17.21
CA VAL A 97 1.47 -16.35 -18.29
C VAL A 97 2.78 -15.95 -18.96
N THR A 98 3.71 -15.35 -18.22
CA THR A 98 4.95 -14.83 -18.81
C THR A 98 5.99 -15.91 -19.07
N ARG A 99 5.80 -17.11 -18.50
CA ARG A 99 6.74 -18.25 -18.62
C ARG A 99 8.13 -17.94 -18.06
N VAL A 100 8.25 -16.87 -17.27
CA VAL A 100 9.50 -16.44 -16.63
C VAL A 100 9.66 -17.16 -15.30
N PRO A 101 10.83 -17.78 -15.03
CA PRO A 101 11.11 -18.36 -13.73
C PRO A 101 11.36 -17.28 -12.68
N TYR A 102 10.97 -17.56 -11.44
CA TYR A 102 11.15 -16.63 -10.32
C TYR A 102 11.39 -17.34 -8.98
N ILE A 103 11.99 -16.63 -8.04
CA ILE A 103 12.18 -17.05 -6.64
C ILE A 103 11.40 -16.10 -5.74
N MET A 104 10.66 -16.64 -4.77
CA MET A 104 9.99 -15.83 -3.75
C MET A 104 10.99 -15.45 -2.66
N LEU A 105 11.14 -14.16 -2.38
CA LEU A 105 12.00 -13.64 -1.32
C LEU A 105 11.25 -13.50 0.00
N ARG A 106 10.03 -12.95 -0.07
CA ARG A 106 9.22 -12.66 1.10
C ARG A 106 7.74 -12.76 0.76
N SER A 107 6.95 -13.21 1.72
CA SER A 107 5.49 -13.13 1.65
C SER A 107 4.95 -12.38 2.86
N LEU A 108 4.09 -11.40 2.59
CA LEU A 108 3.39 -10.60 3.57
C LEU A 108 1.89 -10.78 3.33
N ASN A 109 1.18 -11.18 4.38
CA ASN A 109 -0.28 -11.28 4.36
C ASN A 109 -0.88 -10.12 5.14
N LEU A 110 -1.78 -9.39 4.51
CA LEU A 110 -2.64 -8.42 5.17
C LEU A 110 -4.04 -9.01 5.26
N GLU A 111 -4.67 -8.91 6.42
CA GLU A 111 -6.05 -9.36 6.64
C GLU A 111 -6.97 -8.14 6.86
N CYS A 112 -8.22 -8.23 6.44
CA CYS A 112 -9.18 -7.16 6.70
C CYS A 112 -9.27 -6.83 8.20
N GLN A 113 -9.49 -5.57 8.57
CA GLN A 113 -9.65 -5.15 9.96
C GLN A 113 -10.79 -5.89 10.67
N HIS A 114 -11.80 -6.31 9.90
CA HIS A 114 -12.95 -7.08 10.34
C HIS A 114 -12.71 -8.61 10.27
N ALA A 115 -11.48 -9.07 10.05
CA ALA A 115 -11.13 -10.49 10.06
C ALA A 115 -11.47 -11.17 11.40
N LYS A 116 -11.31 -12.50 11.45
CA LYS A 116 -11.53 -13.29 12.67
C LYS A 116 -10.72 -12.75 13.85
N ASP A 117 -11.34 -12.60 15.02
CA ASP A 117 -10.59 -12.34 16.26
C ASP A 117 -9.85 -13.61 16.69
N ARG A 118 -8.56 -13.69 16.37
CA ARG A 118 -7.69 -14.81 16.76
C ARG A 118 -7.42 -14.84 18.26
N ASN A 119 -7.59 -13.71 18.93
CA ASN A 119 -7.35 -13.56 20.36
C ASN A 119 -8.66 -13.53 21.16
N LYS A 120 -9.78 -13.96 20.58
CA LYS A 120 -11.11 -13.92 21.23
C LYS A 120 -11.09 -14.53 22.63
N GLU A 121 -10.57 -15.75 22.76
CA GLU A 121 -10.49 -16.46 24.05
C GLU A 121 -9.57 -15.76 25.04
N SER A 122 -8.41 -15.29 24.60
CA SER A 122 -7.47 -14.53 25.44
C SER A 122 -8.07 -13.21 25.93
N ASN A 123 -8.77 -12.50 25.04
CA ASN A 123 -9.50 -11.27 25.34
C ASN A 123 -10.67 -11.54 26.32
N GLU A 124 -11.41 -12.63 26.13
CA GLU A 124 -12.48 -13.05 27.02
C GLU A 124 -11.94 -13.45 28.40
N MET A 125 -10.86 -14.21 28.47
CA MET A 125 -10.17 -14.52 29.72
C MET A 125 -9.66 -13.25 30.41
N ARG A 126 -9.10 -12.29 29.67
CA ARG A 126 -8.67 -11.00 30.23
C ARG A 126 -9.87 -10.24 30.82
N ARG A 127 -11.03 -10.24 30.16
CA ARG A 127 -12.27 -9.63 30.67
C ARG A 127 -12.77 -10.34 31.92
N LYS A 128 -12.78 -11.68 31.94
CA LYS A 128 -13.16 -12.47 33.13
C LYS A 128 -12.21 -12.21 34.32
N ARG A 129 -10.89 -12.15 34.08
CA ARG A 129 -9.89 -11.88 35.13
C ARG A 129 -9.93 -10.44 35.65
N SER A 130 -10.45 -9.48 34.89
CA SER A 130 -10.57 -8.08 35.35
C SER A 130 -11.80 -7.84 36.24
N VAL A 131 -12.58 -8.88 36.50
CA VAL A 131 -13.67 -8.88 37.49
C VAL A 131 -13.15 -9.54 38.76
N GLY A 132 -12.94 -8.75 39.80
CA GLY A 132 -12.61 -9.23 41.14
C GLY A 132 -11.52 -8.40 41.84
N PRO A 133 -11.55 -8.37 43.18
CA PRO A 133 -10.49 -7.76 43.97
C PRO A 133 -9.16 -8.50 43.76
N TYR A 134 -8.04 -7.78 43.81
CA TYR A 134 -6.72 -8.40 43.91
C TYR A 134 -5.94 -7.80 45.07
N GLN A 135 -5.10 -8.61 45.71
CA GLN A 135 -4.25 -8.16 46.80
C GLN A 135 -2.94 -7.58 46.26
N VAL A 136 -2.60 -6.38 46.73
CA VAL A 136 -1.27 -5.80 46.62
C VAL A 136 -0.86 -5.40 48.02
N ASN A 137 0.22 -5.99 48.54
CA ASN A 137 0.73 -5.71 49.88
C ASN A 137 -0.33 -5.89 50.99
N GLY A 138 -1.21 -6.89 50.86
CA GLY A 138 -2.29 -7.14 51.81
C GLY A 138 -3.52 -6.21 51.65
N GLU A 139 -3.45 -5.17 50.83
CA GLU A 139 -4.59 -4.31 50.52
C GLU A 139 -5.42 -4.87 49.37
N GLN A 140 -6.73 -4.91 49.57
CA GLN A 140 -7.69 -5.31 48.54
C GLN A 140 -7.92 -4.15 47.57
N LYS A 141 -7.31 -4.20 46.37
CA LYS A 141 -7.51 -3.18 45.33
C LYS A 141 -8.48 -3.69 44.27
N GLU A 142 -9.37 -2.82 43.81
CA GLU A 142 -10.19 -3.10 42.64
C GLU A 142 -9.32 -3.04 41.38
N ARG A 143 -9.44 -4.04 40.52
CA ARG A 143 -8.82 -3.98 39.19
C ARG A 143 -9.53 -2.90 38.37
N LYS A 144 -8.78 -1.92 37.87
CA LYS A 144 -9.31 -0.92 36.92
C LYS A 144 -9.98 -1.65 35.77
N ARG A 145 -11.30 -1.55 35.66
CA ARG A 145 -12.04 -2.13 34.53
C ARG A 145 -11.69 -1.32 33.30
N TYR A 146 -11.14 -1.99 32.29
CA TYR A 146 -11.05 -1.39 30.97
C TYR A 146 -12.46 -1.38 30.38
N HIS A 147 -13.19 -0.28 30.58
CA HIS A 147 -14.51 -0.05 29.99
C HIS A 147 -14.37 0.19 28.48
N CYS A 148 -14.13 -0.87 27.73
CA CYS A 148 -14.29 -0.84 26.28
C CYS A 148 -15.79 -0.97 25.98
N ASN A 149 -16.48 0.17 25.92
CA ASN A 149 -17.93 0.21 25.64
C ASN A 149 -18.26 -0.10 24.17
N LYS A 150 -17.26 -0.11 23.28
CA LYS A 150 -17.46 -0.46 21.87
C LYS A 150 -17.27 -1.97 21.69
N GLY A 151 -18.29 -2.63 21.16
CA GLY A 151 -18.19 -4.04 20.75
C GLY A 151 -17.03 -4.26 19.76
N SER A 152 -16.56 -5.51 19.67
CA SER A 152 -15.50 -5.86 18.72
C SER A 152 -15.99 -5.60 17.30
N LYS A 153 -15.18 -4.90 16.49
CA LYS A 153 -15.44 -4.69 15.06
C LYS A 153 -15.19 -5.95 14.21
N LYS A 154 -14.83 -7.08 14.82
CA LYS A 154 -14.40 -8.31 14.12
C LYS A 154 -15.63 -9.09 13.63
N GLY A 155 -15.81 -9.13 12.31
CA GLY A 155 -16.95 -9.78 11.62
C GLY A 155 -16.64 -11.15 11.01
N ASN A 156 -15.45 -11.72 11.27
CA ASN A 156 -14.98 -12.97 10.65
C ASN A 156 -14.81 -12.87 9.11
N CYS A 157 -14.39 -11.70 8.64
CA CYS A 157 -14.09 -11.44 7.23
C CYS A 157 -12.93 -12.30 6.72
N LYS A 158 -13.09 -12.91 5.54
CA LYS A 158 -12.09 -13.79 4.91
C LYS A 158 -11.16 -13.05 3.94
N ALA A 159 -11.43 -11.79 3.64
CA ALA A 159 -10.64 -11.03 2.68
C ALA A 159 -9.20 -10.82 3.18
N THR A 160 -8.25 -11.17 2.31
CA THR A 160 -6.82 -11.02 2.56
C THR A 160 -6.11 -10.50 1.32
N ILE A 161 -5.16 -9.60 1.52
CA ILE A 161 -4.21 -9.20 0.47
C ILE A 161 -2.92 -10.00 0.68
N ASN A 162 -2.48 -10.72 -0.35
CA ASN A 162 -1.22 -11.44 -0.34
C ASN A 162 -0.18 -10.68 -1.17
N ILE A 163 0.91 -10.28 -0.53
CA ILE A 163 2.02 -9.57 -1.15
C ILE A 163 3.21 -10.51 -1.19
N ILE A 164 3.80 -10.71 -2.37
CA ILE A 164 4.98 -11.55 -2.56
C ILE A 164 6.05 -10.73 -3.26
N GLU A 165 7.17 -10.52 -2.57
CA GLU A 165 8.39 -10.00 -3.18
C GLU A 165 9.10 -11.16 -3.89
N VAL A 166 9.44 -10.99 -5.17
CA VAL A 166 10.10 -12.02 -5.97
C VAL A 166 11.31 -11.47 -6.73
N LEU A 167 12.23 -12.36 -7.07
CA LEU A 167 13.24 -12.15 -8.10
C LEU A 167 12.88 -12.97 -9.33
N ARG A 168 12.67 -12.31 -10.47
CA ARG A 168 12.45 -12.95 -11.77
C ARG A 168 13.77 -13.08 -12.51
N PHE A 169 13.84 -14.05 -13.40
CA PHE A 169 15.01 -14.30 -14.26
C PHE A 169 14.58 -14.32 -15.74
N PRO A 170 14.32 -13.15 -16.36
CA PRO A 170 13.78 -13.07 -17.71
C PRO A 170 14.63 -13.76 -18.78
N GLN A 171 15.96 -13.76 -18.65
CA GLN A 171 16.86 -14.41 -19.60
C GLN A 171 16.76 -15.95 -19.62
N TYR A 172 16.04 -16.53 -18.65
CA TYR A 172 15.76 -17.98 -18.58
C TYR A 172 14.29 -18.30 -18.89
N ARG A 173 13.56 -17.40 -19.56
CA ARG A 173 12.23 -17.68 -20.09
C ARG A 173 12.29 -18.90 -21.00
N THR A 174 11.27 -19.76 -20.93
CA THR A 174 11.13 -20.93 -21.80
C THR A 174 9.72 -20.98 -22.37
N ASP A 175 9.57 -21.34 -23.63
CA ASP A 175 8.24 -21.50 -24.23
C ASP A 175 7.57 -22.80 -23.78
N ASP A 176 8.37 -23.81 -23.43
CA ASP A 176 7.92 -25.12 -22.96
C ASP A 176 7.92 -25.23 -21.43
N LEU A 177 6.71 -25.29 -20.84
CA LEU A 177 6.54 -25.56 -19.40
C LEU A 177 6.55 -27.06 -19.04
N ALA A 178 6.94 -27.95 -19.95
CA ALA A 178 7.15 -29.34 -19.61
C ALA A 178 8.18 -29.49 -18.50
N LYS A 179 7.96 -30.50 -17.66
CA LYS A 179 8.80 -30.77 -16.48
C LYS A 179 10.29 -30.91 -16.81
N PRO A 180 10.73 -31.55 -17.91
CA PRO A 180 12.15 -31.66 -18.26
C PRO A 180 12.79 -30.29 -18.52
N SER A 181 12.19 -29.48 -19.38
CA SER A 181 12.65 -28.11 -19.69
C SER A 181 12.82 -27.28 -18.42
N ARG A 182 11.76 -27.22 -17.60
CA ARG A 182 11.79 -26.46 -16.33
C ARG A 182 12.86 -26.96 -15.37
N THR A 183 13.12 -28.26 -15.32
CA THR A 183 14.15 -28.85 -14.46
C THR A 183 15.55 -28.45 -14.92
N THR A 184 15.81 -28.54 -16.22
CA THR A 184 17.08 -28.11 -16.84
C THR A 184 17.34 -26.64 -16.58
N THR A 185 16.38 -25.77 -16.87
CA THR A 185 16.50 -24.32 -16.66
C THR A 185 16.67 -23.97 -15.18
N SER A 186 15.93 -24.64 -14.29
CA SER A 186 16.10 -24.45 -12.84
C SER A 186 17.49 -24.87 -12.34
N ARG A 187 18.12 -25.89 -12.96
CA ARG A 187 19.51 -26.27 -12.63
C ARG A 187 20.50 -25.22 -13.14
N LEU A 188 20.28 -24.66 -14.33
CA LEU A 188 21.12 -23.60 -14.88
C LEU A 188 21.10 -22.35 -13.99
N ILE A 189 19.91 -21.86 -13.62
CA ILE A 189 19.75 -20.70 -12.72
C ILE A 189 20.52 -20.93 -11.40
N ARG A 190 20.35 -22.10 -10.76
CA ARG A 190 21.06 -22.40 -9.51
C ARG A 190 22.58 -22.42 -9.67
N LYS A 191 23.09 -23.03 -10.74
CA LYS A 191 24.53 -23.03 -11.03
C LYS A 191 25.07 -21.61 -11.21
N SER A 192 24.36 -20.76 -11.94
CA SER A 192 24.78 -19.37 -12.14
C SER A 192 24.72 -18.56 -10.83
N LEU A 193 23.68 -18.77 -10.00
CA LEU A 193 23.60 -18.17 -8.66
C LEU A 193 24.76 -18.61 -7.75
N GLN A 194 25.13 -19.90 -7.77
CA GLN A 194 26.22 -20.45 -6.95
C GLN A 194 27.59 -19.90 -7.33
N LYS A 195 27.81 -19.61 -8.62
CA LYS A 195 29.06 -19.03 -9.12
C LYS A 195 29.23 -17.56 -8.70
N GLY A 196 28.24 -16.95 -8.03
CA GLY A 196 28.24 -15.52 -7.78
C GLY A 196 28.19 -14.71 -9.07
N ASP A 197 27.68 -15.31 -10.15
CA ASP A 197 27.76 -14.74 -11.48
C ASP A 197 26.91 -13.47 -11.54
N HIS A 198 27.58 -12.32 -11.56
CA HIS A 198 26.96 -11.01 -11.75
C HIS A 198 26.25 -10.92 -13.12
N ALA A 199 26.55 -11.84 -14.05
CA ALA A 199 25.87 -11.93 -15.34
C ALA A 199 24.44 -12.47 -15.24
N VAL A 200 24.02 -13.02 -14.09
CA VAL A 200 22.60 -13.36 -13.89
C VAL A 200 21.82 -12.06 -13.71
N TYR A 201 21.22 -11.59 -14.80
CA TYR A 201 20.19 -10.57 -14.75
C TYR A 201 19.03 -11.02 -13.84
N LYS A 202 18.65 -10.16 -12.91
CA LYS A 202 17.60 -10.39 -11.91
C LYS A 202 16.71 -9.17 -11.90
N GLU A 203 15.42 -9.40 -12.00
CA GLU A 203 14.41 -8.35 -11.93
C GLU A 203 13.65 -8.50 -10.60
N PHE A 204 13.75 -7.51 -9.71
CA PHE A 204 12.93 -7.48 -8.51
C PHE A 204 11.51 -7.03 -8.89
N MET A 205 10.52 -7.78 -8.43
CA MET A 205 9.12 -7.47 -8.66
C MET A 205 8.29 -7.76 -7.41
N VAL A 206 7.19 -7.06 -7.24
CA VAL A 206 6.22 -7.28 -6.18
C VAL A 206 4.90 -7.73 -6.77
N ARG A 207 4.47 -8.94 -6.42
CA ARG A 207 3.18 -9.49 -6.81
C ARG A 207 2.18 -9.22 -5.68
N VAL A 208 1.09 -8.52 -5.97
CA VAL A 208 -0.01 -8.30 -5.02
C VAL A 208 -1.24 -9.04 -5.52
N MET A 209 -1.86 -9.81 -4.63
CA MET A 209 -3.15 -10.44 -4.86
C MET A 209 -4.19 -9.72 -4.01
N PHE A 210 -5.07 -8.97 -4.66
CA PHE A 210 -6.22 -8.34 -4.03
C PHE A 210 -7.34 -9.37 -3.83
N PRO A 211 -8.11 -9.31 -2.74
CA PRO A 211 -9.29 -10.14 -2.60
C PRO A 211 -10.42 -9.62 -3.51
N PRO A 212 -11.29 -10.50 -4.02
CA PRO A 212 -12.49 -10.05 -4.70
C PRO A 212 -13.48 -9.43 -3.69
N LEU A 213 -14.39 -8.57 -4.16
CA LEU A 213 -15.37 -7.89 -3.31
C LEU A 213 -16.31 -8.87 -2.60
N GLU A 214 -16.46 -10.09 -3.10
CA GLU A 214 -17.28 -11.15 -2.51
C GLU A 214 -16.55 -11.91 -1.39
N ALA A 215 -15.21 -11.88 -1.34
CA ALA A 215 -14.44 -12.50 -0.24
C ALA A 215 -14.64 -11.75 1.11
N HIS A 216 -15.07 -10.53 0.95
CA HIS A 216 -15.41 -9.54 1.94
C HIS A 216 -16.78 -9.94 2.53
N SER A 217 -16.77 -10.55 3.72
CA SER A 217 -17.94 -11.19 4.34
C SER A 217 -18.06 -10.88 5.83
N GLY A 218 -19.28 -10.92 6.37
CA GLY A 218 -19.54 -10.71 7.80
C GLY A 218 -19.43 -9.25 8.27
N HIS A 219 -19.37 -8.30 7.35
CA HIS A 219 -19.55 -6.87 7.61
C HIS A 219 -20.04 -6.16 6.34
N ASN A 220 -20.61 -4.97 6.51
CA ASN A 220 -21.01 -4.13 5.38
C ASN A 220 -19.76 -3.53 4.71
N PHE A 221 -19.82 -3.44 3.38
CA PHE A 221 -18.87 -2.73 2.52
C PHE A 221 -19.52 -1.44 2.05
N GLY A 222 -18.75 -0.36 1.95
CA GLY A 222 -19.24 0.87 1.32
C GLY A 222 -20.16 1.75 2.18
N GLU A 223 -20.18 1.60 3.51
CA GLU A 223 -20.55 2.75 4.35
C GLU A 223 -19.43 3.78 4.24
N VAL A 224 -19.46 4.52 3.14
CA VAL A 224 -18.55 5.63 2.90
C VAL A 224 -18.88 6.69 3.93
N THR A 225 -18.02 6.85 4.93
CA THR A 225 -18.14 8.02 5.80
C THR A 225 -17.98 9.26 4.92
N GLU A 226 -18.67 10.36 5.22
CA GLU A 226 -18.56 11.57 4.37
C GLU A 226 -17.11 12.02 4.21
N ALA A 227 -16.30 11.94 5.27
CA ALA A 227 -14.85 12.18 5.23
C ALA A 227 -14.12 11.38 4.13
N GLN A 228 -14.50 10.11 3.90
CA GLN A 228 -13.88 9.27 2.89
C GLN A 228 -14.27 9.66 1.46
N LYS A 229 -15.49 10.19 1.24
CA LYS A 229 -15.86 10.77 -0.06
C LYS A 229 -14.93 11.92 -0.42
N TYR A 230 -14.63 12.77 0.55
CA TYR A 230 -13.74 13.91 0.37
C TYR A 230 -12.29 13.51 0.12
N ILE A 231 -11.77 12.49 0.82
CA ILE A 231 -10.40 11.99 0.57
C ILE A 231 -10.26 11.49 -0.88
N LEU A 232 -11.26 10.77 -1.40
CA LEU A 232 -11.27 10.31 -2.80
C LEU A 232 -11.21 11.50 -3.77
N GLN A 233 -12.05 12.51 -3.58
CA GLN A 233 -12.05 13.73 -4.42
C GLN A 233 -10.72 14.48 -4.39
N ILE A 234 -10.07 14.59 -3.21
CA ILE A 234 -8.77 15.23 -3.09
C ILE A 234 -7.68 14.41 -3.80
N SER A 235 -7.72 13.08 -3.68
CA SER A 235 -6.74 12.21 -4.34
C SER A 235 -6.82 12.26 -5.87
N GLU A 236 -8.03 12.36 -6.41
CA GLU A 236 -8.28 12.54 -7.85
C GLU A 236 -7.71 13.88 -8.33
N LEU A 237 -8.04 14.97 -7.63
CA LEU A 237 -7.47 16.29 -7.92
C LEU A 237 -5.94 16.30 -7.84
N ALA A 238 -5.34 15.63 -6.87
CA ALA A 238 -3.88 15.56 -6.75
C ALA A 238 -3.23 14.82 -7.93
N SER A 239 -3.89 13.77 -8.44
CA SER A 239 -3.46 13.05 -9.65
C SER A 239 -3.53 13.97 -10.88
N ASP A 240 -4.64 14.69 -11.04
CA ASP A 240 -4.82 15.65 -12.14
C ASP A 240 -3.79 16.78 -12.07
N ILE A 241 -3.50 17.32 -10.88
CA ILE A 241 -2.40 18.29 -10.69
C ILE A 241 -1.08 17.73 -11.17
N LYS A 242 -0.78 16.46 -10.86
CA LYS A 242 0.49 15.84 -11.26
C LYS A 242 0.58 15.69 -12.78
N LYS A 243 -0.51 15.28 -13.44
CA LYS A 243 -0.61 15.22 -14.91
C LYS A 243 -0.41 16.61 -15.52
N VAL A 244 -1.11 17.61 -15.00
CA VAL A 244 -1.03 19.01 -15.44
C VAL A 244 0.36 19.61 -15.21
N SER A 245 0.98 19.34 -14.06
CA SER A 245 2.32 19.79 -13.69
C SER A 245 3.40 19.33 -14.68
N THR A 246 3.19 18.21 -15.38
CA THR A 246 4.13 17.73 -16.41
C THR A 246 3.95 18.40 -17.77
N VAL A 247 2.82 19.09 -18.01
CA VAL A 247 2.41 19.56 -19.33
C VAL A 247 2.23 21.09 -19.40
N VAL A 248 2.03 21.79 -18.27
CA VAL A 248 1.40 23.11 -18.28
C VAL A 248 2.23 24.21 -17.61
N THR A 249 2.51 25.27 -18.39
CA THR A 249 2.94 26.61 -17.95
C THR A 249 1.77 27.59 -17.78
N SER A 250 0.52 27.16 -18.05
CA SER A 250 -0.68 27.99 -17.98
C SER A 250 -1.16 28.19 -16.53
N THR A 251 -1.27 29.46 -16.15
CA THR A 251 -1.70 29.93 -14.83
C THR A 251 -3.20 29.74 -14.57
N ASP A 252 -4.01 29.52 -15.61
CA ASP A 252 -5.46 29.40 -15.46
C ASP A 252 -5.88 28.02 -14.95
N LEU A 253 -5.21 26.95 -15.38
CA LEU A 253 -5.49 25.59 -14.92
C LEU A 253 -5.09 25.40 -13.44
N LEU A 254 -3.96 25.98 -13.03
CA LEU A 254 -3.56 26.04 -11.61
C LEU A 254 -4.58 26.80 -10.76
N ARG A 255 -5.18 27.87 -11.29
CA ARG A 255 -6.21 28.65 -10.58
C ARG A 255 -7.48 27.84 -10.39
N GLU A 256 -7.91 27.10 -11.42
CA GLU A 256 -9.08 26.23 -11.35
C GLU A 256 -8.92 25.12 -10.32
N VAL A 257 -7.79 24.40 -10.36
CA VAL A 257 -7.47 23.35 -9.39
C VAL A 257 -7.46 23.91 -7.96
N CYS A 258 -6.74 25.01 -7.72
CA CYS A 258 -6.71 25.65 -6.40
C CYS A 258 -8.12 26.05 -5.93
N GLY A 259 -8.98 26.52 -6.85
CA GLY A 259 -10.38 26.84 -6.56
C GLY A 259 -11.24 25.62 -6.24
N ASN A 260 -10.97 24.46 -6.87
CA ASN A 260 -11.63 23.19 -6.56
C ASN A 260 -11.21 22.68 -5.16
N LEU A 261 -9.91 22.71 -4.86
CA LEU A 261 -9.36 22.35 -3.55
C LEU A 261 -9.95 23.22 -2.43
N ALA A 262 -10.01 24.54 -2.63
CA ALA A 262 -10.59 25.46 -1.66
C ALA A 262 -12.06 25.15 -1.36
N ARG A 263 -12.87 24.86 -2.39
CA ARG A 263 -14.29 24.48 -2.23
C ARG A 263 -14.48 23.16 -1.50
N ILE A 264 -13.59 22.19 -1.70
CA ILE A 264 -13.62 20.91 -0.97
C ILE A 264 -13.28 21.13 0.50
N MET A 265 -12.23 21.91 0.78
CA MET A 265 -11.82 22.26 2.15
C MET A 265 -12.91 23.02 2.91
N GLU A 266 -13.66 23.90 2.23
CA GLU A 266 -14.77 24.65 2.83
C GLU A 266 -15.93 23.73 3.23
N ARG A 267 -16.37 22.83 2.33
CA ARG A 267 -17.42 21.83 2.65
C ARG A 267 -17.02 20.90 3.80
N LEU A 268 -15.76 20.50 3.83
CA LEU A 268 -15.21 19.66 4.89
C LEU A 268 -15.28 20.33 6.26
N ASN A 269 -14.97 21.62 6.34
CA ASN A 269 -15.07 22.37 7.59
C ASN A 269 -16.51 22.57 8.06
N THR A 270 -17.48 22.59 7.14
CA THR A 270 -18.89 22.78 7.49
C THR A 270 -19.63 21.49 7.82
N GLU A 271 -19.21 20.35 7.25
CA GLU A 271 -19.98 19.10 7.30
C GLU A 271 -19.33 18.00 8.15
N CYS A 272 -18.03 18.08 8.44
CA CYS A 272 -17.30 16.98 9.06
C CYS A 272 -17.15 17.16 10.58
N ASP A 273 -17.58 16.17 11.37
CA ASP A 273 -17.31 16.10 12.81
C ASP A 273 -15.79 16.11 13.08
N THR A 274 -15.38 16.62 14.25
CA THR A 274 -13.97 16.85 14.66
C THR A 274 -13.00 15.68 14.42
N THR A 275 -13.50 14.43 14.37
CA THR A 275 -12.68 13.24 14.09
C THR A 275 -12.26 13.15 12.61
N GLY A 276 -13.14 13.48 11.66
CA GLY A 276 -12.81 13.45 10.23
C GLY A 276 -11.82 14.55 9.80
N CYS A 277 -11.84 15.68 10.50
CA CYS A 277 -10.88 16.77 10.26
C CYS A 277 -9.43 16.38 10.60
N THR A 278 -9.20 15.47 11.57
CA THR A 278 -7.85 15.05 11.97
C THR A 278 -7.14 14.16 10.94
N GLU A 279 -7.82 13.14 10.40
CA GLU A 279 -7.26 12.27 9.36
C GLU A 279 -6.95 13.05 8.07
N LEU A 280 -7.76 14.06 7.77
CA LEU A 280 -7.61 14.89 6.58
C LEU A 280 -6.52 15.95 6.73
N ALA A 281 -6.36 16.52 7.93
CA ALA A 281 -5.24 17.40 8.24
C ALA A 281 -3.88 16.68 8.13
N GLU A 282 -3.80 15.41 8.54
CA GLU A 282 -2.60 14.58 8.33
C GLU A 282 -2.33 14.30 6.84
N PHE A 283 -3.39 14.08 6.04
CA PHE A 283 -3.26 13.89 4.60
C PHE A 283 -2.74 15.15 3.90
N VAL A 284 -3.29 16.34 4.20
CA VAL A 284 -2.84 17.62 3.62
C VAL A 284 -1.39 17.93 3.98
N LYS A 285 -0.96 17.62 5.22
CA LYS A 285 0.44 17.77 5.64
C LYS A 285 1.43 16.94 4.81
N LYS A 286 0.98 15.83 4.20
CA LYS A 286 1.81 14.95 3.37
C LYS A 286 2.11 15.55 1.98
N TYR A 287 1.36 16.56 1.54
CA TYR A 287 1.51 17.23 0.25
C TYR A 287 1.75 18.74 0.40
N PRO A 288 2.91 19.17 0.93
CA PRO A 288 3.20 20.58 1.08
C PRO A 288 3.28 21.25 -0.29
N VAL A 289 2.42 22.25 -0.51
CA VAL A 289 2.53 23.15 -1.66
C VAL A 289 3.81 23.97 -1.49
N ASN A 290 4.79 23.75 -2.37
CA ASN A 290 6.03 24.53 -2.35
C ASN A 290 5.70 26.02 -2.58
N GLN A 291 6.05 26.83 -1.58
CA GLN A 291 5.74 28.25 -1.52
C GLN A 291 6.73 29.05 -2.36
N SER A 292 6.36 29.39 -3.60
CA SER A 292 7.05 30.44 -4.35
C SER A 292 6.12 31.13 -5.36
N SER A 293 5.36 32.14 -4.90
CA SER A 293 5.15 33.43 -5.60
C SER A 293 3.97 34.26 -5.06
N GLY A 294 4.29 35.36 -4.38
CA GLY A 294 4.00 36.72 -4.82
C GLY A 294 2.58 37.28 -5.02
N SER A 295 1.47 36.52 -4.96
CA SER A 295 0.14 37.12 -5.22
C SER A 295 -0.55 37.68 -3.97
N SER A 296 -1.32 38.76 -4.14
CA SER A 296 -2.15 39.36 -3.07
C SER A 296 -3.20 38.40 -2.50
N SER A 297 -3.65 37.43 -3.29
CA SER A 297 -4.52 36.32 -2.87
C SER A 297 -3.79 35.34 -1.95
N ALA A 298 -2.51 35.06 -2.20
CA ALA A 298 -1.67 34.25 -1.30
C ALA A 298 -1.42 34.97 0.05
N LYS A 299 -1.35 36.30 0.08
CA LYS A 299 -1.30 37.08 1.32
C LYS A 299 -2.60 37.00 2.13
N ARG A 300 -3.76 36.92 1.46
CA ARG A 300 -5.08 36.77 2.10
C ARG A 300 -5.25 35.39 2.72
N VAL A 301 -4.89 34.34 1.98
CA VAL A 301 -4.84 32.95 2.48
C VAL A 301 -3.79 32.81 3.58
N LYS A 302 -2.63 33.45 3.46
CA LYS A 302 -1.61 33.51 4.53
C LYS A 302 -2.18 34.13 5.81
N LYS A 303 -2.87 35.26 5.72
CA LYS A 303 -3.51 35.92 6.87
C LYS A 303 -4.62 35.05 7.48
N GLN A 304 -5.38 34.32 6.67
CA GLN A 304 -6.38 33.36 7.16
C GLN A 304 -5.72 32.16 7.88
N ILE A 305 -4.60 31.64 7.37
CA ILE A 305 -3.82 30.57 8.00
C ILE A 305 -3.13 31.07 9.28
N GLU A 306 -2.61 32.30 9.31
CA GLU A 306 -2.03 32.95 10.50
C GLU A 306 -3.08 33.09 11.61
N ILE A 307 -4.29 33.56 11.28
CA ILE A 307 -5.41 33.67 12.22
C ILE A 307 -5.82 32.28 12.77
N LEU A 308 -5.82 31.25 11.93
CA LEU A 308 -6.09 29.87 12.36
C LEU A 308 -4.94 29.32 13.22
N SER A 309 -3.69 29.66 12.92
CA SER A 309 -2.54 29.26 13.74
C SER A 309 -2.43 30.02 15.07
N GLU A 310 -2.85 31.29 15.13
CA GLU A 310 -2.93 32.08 16.37
C GLU A 310 -4.04 31.55 17.31
N SER A 311 -5.11 30.96 16.75
CA SER A 311 -6.10 30.23 17.54
C SER A 311 -5.57 28.91 18.11
N ASP A 312 -4.60 28.29 17.43
CA ASP A 312 -3.83 27.13 17.89
C ASP A 312 -2.68 27.53 18.84
N GLU A 313 -2.15 28.75 18.79
CA GLU A 313 -1.08 29.20 19.70
C GLU A 313 -1.54 29.27 21.17
N ASN A 314 -2.84 29.46 21.42
CA ASN A 314 -3.39 29.40 22.78
C ASN A 314 -3.39 27.95 23.33
N LEU A 315 -3.52 26.96 22.45
CA LEU A 315 -3.36 25.53 22.77
C LEU A 315 -1.87 25.14 22.87
N ASN A 316 -1.03 25.75 22.03
CA ASN A 316 0.42 25.53 21.98
C ASN A 316 1.15 26.17 23.18
N MET A 317 0.63 27.27 23.73
CA MET A 317 1.14 27.92 24.94
C MET A 317 0.83 27.07 26.18
N GLN A 318 -0.38 26.48 26.28
CA GLN A 318 -0.70 25.48 27.31
C GLN A 318 0.16 24.22 27.19
N MET A 319 0.47 23.76 25.97
CA MET A 319 1.37 22.63 25.76
C MET A 319 2.84 22.96 26.08
N LYS A 320 3.33 24.17 25.76
CA LYS A 320 4.69 24.62 26.09
C LYS A 320 4.87 24.79 27.60
N ASP A 321 3.89 25.35 28.32
CA ASP A 321 3.92 25.44 29.78
C ASP A 321 3.90 24.05 30.43
N THR A 322 3.14 23.11 29.85
CA THR A 322 3.17 21.70 30.28
C THR A 322 4.51 21.02 29.97
N LEU A 323 5.16 21.36 28.84
CA LEU A 323 6.46 20.83 28.46
C LEU A 323 7.60 21.38 29.33
N TYR A 324 7.54 22.68 29.69
CA TYR A 324 8.52 23.35 30.55
C TYR A 324 8.47 22.78 31.98
N MET A 325 7.27 22.55 32.51
CA MET A 325 7.03 21.86 33.79
C MET A 325 7.54 20.40 33.79
N LEU A 326 7.57 19.73 32.64
CA LEU A 326 8.10 18.37 32.50
C LEU A 326 9.62 18.34 32.30
N GLN A 327 10.22 19.37 31.70
CA GLN A 327 11.67 19.50 31.56
C GLN A 327 12.35 19.85 32.88
N ASP A 328 11.75 20.72 33.70
CA ASP A 328 12.26 21.04 35.04
C ASP A 328 12.26 19.81 35.96
N ARG A 329 11.21 18.97 35.89
CA ARG A 329 11.18 17.67 36.59
C ARG A 329 12.24 16.68 36.10
N LYS A 330 12.63 16.75 34.83
CA LYS A 330 13.68 15.90 34.26
C LYS A 330 15.06 16.34 34.71
N ALA A 331 15.29 17.65 34.89
CA ALA A 331 16.53 18.18 35.45
C ALA A 331 16.70 17.80 36.93
N THR A 332 15.61 17.81 37.73
CA THR A 332 15.66 17.35 39.13
C THR A 332 16.02 15.87 39.27
N ILE A 333 15.55 15.02 38.34
CA ILE A 333 15.84 13.57 38.35
C ILE A 333 17.29 13.26 37.95
N VAL A 334 17.88 14.03 37.03
CA VAL A 334 19.27 13.84 36.60
C VAL A 334 20.28 14.28 37.67
N VAL A 335 19.97 15.36 38.41
CA VAL A 335 20.83 15.81 39.52
C VAL A 335 20.84 14.80 40.68
N THR A 336 19.72 14.12 40.95
CA THR A 336 19.69 13.07 41.99
C THR A 336 20.46 11.81 41.62
N THR A 337 20.54 11.45 40.33
CA THR A 337 21.25 10.22 39.90
C THR A 337 22.77 10.39 39.88
N ASP A 338 23.28 11.58 39.56
CA ASP A 338 24.72 11.80 39.51
C ASP A 338 25.32 11.88 40.92
N GLN A 339 24.57 12.41 41.89
CA GLN A 339 25.01 12.50 43.29
C GLN A 339 24.97 11.15 44.04
N GLU A 340 24.15 10.19 43.59
CA GLU A 340 24.15 8.81 44.11
C GLU A 340 25.30 7.96 43.53
N VAL A 341 25.74 8.23 42.30
CA VAL A 341 26.87 7.52 41.67
C VAL A 341 28.21 7.99 42.25
N GLU A 342 28.37 9.28 42.55
CA GLU A 342 29.61 9.83 43.12
C GLU A 342 29.82 9.38 44.58
N ASN A 343 28.75 9.21 45.35
CA ASN A 343 28.82 8.70 46.73
C ASN A 343 29.11 7.19 46.81
N GLN A 344 28.85 6.41 45.76
CA GLN A 344 29.20 4.98 45.72
C GLN A 344 30.68 4.72 45.35
N GLN A 345 31.37 5.68 44.73
CA GLN A 345 32.78 5.54 44.36
C GLN A 345 33.77 5.90 45.49
N LEU A 346 33.29 6.51 46.58
CA LEU A 346 34.11 6.88 47.74
C LEU A 346 34.07 5.85 48.89
N GLN A 347 33.39 4.72 48.73
CA GLN A 347 33.26 3.66 49.74
C GLN A 347 33.89 2.31 49.35
N THR A 348 34.66 2.27 48.26
CA THR A 348 35.52 1.13 47.85
C THR A 348 36.95 1.60 47.71
#